data_AF-A0A1B5Z9U4-F1
#
_entry.id   AF-A0A1B5Z9U4-F1
#
_cell.length_a   1.000
_cell.length_b   1.000
_cell.length_c   1.000
_cell.angle_alpha   90.00
_cell.angle_beta   90.00
_cell.angle_gamma   90.00
#
_symmetry.space_group_name_H-M   'P 1'
#
loop_
_entity.id
_entity.type
_entity.pdbx_description
1 polymer ?
#
loop_
_entity_poly.entity_id
_entity_poly.type
_entity_poly.pdbx_seq_one_letter_code
_entity_poly.pdbx_strand_id
1 'polypeptide(L)' 'RRAWTPFLGVARQDIPEKNKDSPGAPWQFVSLLPLFDPPRHDSAETITRALNLGVNVKMITGKI' A
#
# COMPACT_ATOMS: atom_id res chain seq x y z
N ARG A 1 -0.48 17.66 -6.53
CA ARG A 1 0.27 16.50 -7.06
C ARG A 1 1.33 16.12 -6.04
N ARG A 2 1.04 15.14 -5.17
CA ARG A 2 2.04 14.54 -4.29
C ARG A 2 1.79 13.05 -4.41
N ALA A 3 2.66 12.35 -5.13
CA ALA A 3 2.57 10.90 -5.28
C ALA A 3 2.99 10.32 -3.94
N TRP A 4 2.01 9.93 -3.13
CA TRP A 4 2.27 9.18 -1.90
C TRP A 4 2.48 7.72 -2.31
N THR A 5 3.71 7.34 -2.62
CA THR A 5 4.07 5.94 -2.87
C THR A 5 3.90 5.18 -1.55
N PRO A 6 3.02 4.17 -1.45
CA PRO A 6 2.96 3.34 -0.25
C PRO A 6 4.29 2.61 -0.05
N PHE A 7 4.69 2.42 1.21
CA PHE A 7 5.88 1.65 1.57
C PHE A 7 5.49 0.48 2.45
N LEU A 8 6.10 -0.68 2.21
CA LEU A 8 6.00 -1.85 3.07
C LEU A 8 7.26 -1.93 3.94
N GLY A 9 7.09 -1.89 5.26
CA GLY A 9 8.18 -2.11 6.21
C GLY A 9 8.43 -3.59 6.43
N VAL A 10 9.69 -4.02 6.30
CA VAL A 10 10.12 -5.40 6.53
C VAL A 10 10.93 -5.46 7.82
N ALA A 11 10.54 -6.35 8.72
CA ALA A 11 11.27 -6.65 9.94
C ALA A 11 11.40 -8.17 10.10
N ARG A 12 12.44 -8.59 10.81
CA ARG A 12 12.69 -10.00 11.13
C ARG A 12 12.94 -10.18 12.62
N GLN A 13 12.70 -11.37 13.11
CA GLN A 13 12.92 -11.75 14.51
C GLN A 13 13.41 -13.20 14.55
N ASP A 14 14.39 -13.46 15.40
CA ASP A 14 14.85 -14.84 15.67
C ASP A 14 14.05 -15.43 16.83
N ILE A 15 13.68 -16.71 16.74
CA ILE A 15 12.97 -17.46 17.80
C ILE A 15 13.89 -18.60 18.30
N PRO A 16 14.63 -18.40 19.40
CA PRO A 16 15.64 -19.36 19.87
C PRO A 16 15.06 -20.74 20.22
N GLU A 17 13.86 -20.75 20.80
CA GLU A 17 13.19 -21.97 21.29
C GLU A 17 12.59 -22.82 20.16
N LYS A 18 12.59 -22.31 18.91
CA LYS A 18 12.06 -23.00 17.71
C LYS A 18 10.63 -23.54 17.86
N ASN A 19 9.86 -22.92 18.75
CA ASN A 19 8.45 -23.19 18.98
C ASN A 19 7.65 -21.94 18.58
N LYS A 20 6.53 -22.14 17.88
CA LYS A 20 5.67 -21.08 17.33
C LYS A 20 5.04 -20.18 18.40
N ASP A 21 4.85 -20.70 19.62
CA ASP A 21 4.17 -19.99 20.71
C ASP A 21 5.18 -19.32 21.68
N SER A 22 6.47 -19.49 21.44
CA SER A 22 7.54 -18.93 22.28
C SER A 22 7.83 -17.47 21.96
N PRO A 23 8.26 -16.66 22.96
CA PRO A 23 8.72 -15.31 22.71
C PRO A 23 10.00 -15.31 21.85
N GLY A 24 10.05 -14.45 20.83
CA GLY A 24 11.25 -14.21 20.03
C GLY A 24 12.14 -13.09 20.58
N ALA A 25 13.32 -12.92 20.00
CA ALA A 25 14.24 -11.81 20.29
C ALA A 25 13.65 -10.43 19.89
N PRO A 26 14.26 -9.29 20.20
CA PRO A 26 13.79 -8.01 19.66
C PRO A 26 13.71 -8.02 18.13
N TRP A 27 12.66 -7.40 17.58
CA TRP A 27 12.52 -7.25 16.13
C TRP A 27 13.64 -6.39 15.56
N GLN A 28 14.23 -6.85 14.47
CA GLN A 28 15.20 -6.11 13.68
C GLN A 28 14.50 -5.53 12.46
N PHE A 29 14.51 -4.21 12.34
CA PHE A 29 14.09 -3.55 11.13
C PHE A 29 15.11 -3.85 10.01
N VAL A 30 14.61 -4.25 8.84
CA VAL A 30 15.45 -4.68 7.71
C VAL A 30 15.42 -3.65 6.59
N SER A 31 14.23 -3.28 6.12
CA SER A 31 14.10 -2.41 4.93
C SER A 31 12.72 -1.81 4.75
N LEU A 32 12.64 -0.76 3.91
CA LEU A 32 11.40 -0.28 3.30
C LEU A 32 11.35 -0.71 1.82
N LEU A 33 10.24 -1.26 1.39
CA LEU A 33 9.96 -1.58 -0.01
C LEU A 33 8.91 -0.59 -0.56
N PRO A 34 9.23 0.24 -1.56
CA PRO A 34 8.24 1.07 -2.22
C PRO A 34 7.28 0.19 -3.04
N LEU A 35 5.98 0.45 -2.90
CA LEU A 35 4.93 -0.20 -3.66
C LEU A 35 4.34 0.80 -4.65
N PHE A 36 4.41 0.48 -5.94
CA PHE A 36 3.83 1.31 -6.99
C PHE A 36 2.53 0.67 -7.49
N ASP A 37 1.45 1.43 -7.43
CA ASP A 37 0.14 1.07 -7.98
C ASP A 37 -0.18 2.02 -9.15
N PRO A 38 0.16 1.65 -10.40
CA PRO A 38 -0.10 2.51 -11.55
C PRO A 38 -1.61 2.68 -11.78
N PRO A 39 -2.07 3.85 -12.26
CA PRO A 39 -3.45 4.00 -12.70
C PRO A 39 -3.75 2.96 -13.79
N ARG A 40 -4.97 2.42 -13.78
CA ARG A 40 -5.41 1.50 -14.85
C ARG A 40 -5.48 2.27 -16.18
N HIS A 41 -5.22 1.56 -17.27
CA HIS A 41 -5.12 2.14 -18.62
C HIS A 41 -6.41 2.84 -19.07
N ASP A 42 -7.57 2.38 -18.60
CA ASP A 42 -8.91 2.82 -18.96
C ASP A 42 -9.52 3.86 -17.99
N SER A 43 -8.89 4.09 -16.84
CA SER A 43 -9.47 4.91 -15.76
C SER A 43 -9.67 6.36 -16.17
N ALA A 44 -8.74 6.93 -16.95
CA ALA A 44 -8.85 8.31 -17.42
C ALA A 44 -10.04 8.51 -18.37
N GLU A 45 -10.23 7.58 -19.31
CA GLU A 45 -11.37 7.59 -20.24
C GLU A 45 -12.68 7.41 -19.49
N THR A 46 -12.74 6.47 -18.56
CA THR A 46 -13.93 6.17 -17.75
C THR A 46 -14.37 7.37 -16.91
N ILE A 47 -13.42 8.06 -16.27
CA ILE A 47 -13.71 9.29 -15.50
C ILE A 47 -14.27 10.37 -16.43
N THR A 48 -13.66 10.57 -17.61
CA THR A 48 -14.10 11.56 -18.59
C THR A 48 -15.53 11.27 -19.07
N ARG A 49 -15.82 10.00 -19.37
CA ARG A 49 -17.15 9.57 -19.79
C ARG A 49 -18.20 9.80 -18.70
N ALA A 50 -17.88 9.49 -17.44
CA ALA A 50 -18.79 9.73 -16.31
C ALA A 50 -19.12 11.21 -16.15
N LEU A 51 -18.11 12.10 -16.26
CA LEU A 51 -18.30 13.55 -16.18
C LEU A 51 -19.19 14.08 -17.31
N ASN A 52 -19.02 13.58 -18.54
CA ASN A 52 -19.87 13.95 -19.68
C ASN A 52 -21.34 13.53 -19.50
N LEU A 53 -21.59 12.50 -18.68
CA LEU A 53 -22.92 12.03 -18.31
C LEU A 53 -23.50 12.76 -17.08
N GLY A 54 -22.82 13.80 -16.58
CA GLY A 54 -23.24 14.55 -15.39
C GLY A 54 -22.95 13.83 -14.06
N VAL A 55 -22.14 12.77 -14.08
CA VAL A 55 -21.76 12.01 -12.86
C VAL A 55 -20.40 12.47 -12.36
N ASN A 56 -20.35 12.98 -11.13
CA ASN A 56 -19.11 13.38 -10.49
C ASN A 56 -18.37 12.17 -9.90
N VAL A 57 -17.05 12.10 -10.12
CA VAL A 57 -16.18 11.04 -9.61
C VAL A 57 -15.29 11.60 -8.51
N LYS A 58 -15.32 10.97 -7.33
CA LYS A 58 -14.43 11.29 -6.21
C LYS A 58 -13.59 10.07 -5.83
N MET A 59 -12.28 10.25 -5.75
CA MET A 59 -11.36 9.22 -5.25
C MET A 59 -11.48 9.12 -3.74
N ILE A 60 -11.69 7.91 -3.24
CA ILE A 60 -11.62 7.57 -1.81
C ILE A 60 -10.38 6.70 -1.60
N THR A 61 -9.48 7.10 -0.71
CA THR A 61 -8.25 6.37 -0.39
C THR A 61 -8.05 6.35 1.14
N GLY A 62 -7.52 5.25 1.67
CA GLY A 62 -7.27 5.08 3.12
C GLY A 62 -6.00 5.78 3.62
N LYS A 63 -5.40 6.67 2.82
CA LYS A 63 -4.24 7.47 3.23
C LYS A 63 -4.76 8.69 4.00
N ILE A 64 -4.50 8.71 5.31
CA ILE A 64 -4.73 9.86 6.19
C ILE A 64 -3.52 10.79 6.11
#